data_AF-A0A7C8YPF2-F1
#
_entry.id   AF-A0A7C8YPF2-F1
#
_cell.length_a   1.000
_cell.length_b   1.000
_cell.length_c   1.000
_cell.angle_alpha   90.00
_cell.angle_beta   90.00
_cell.angle_gamma   90.00
#
_symmetry.space_group_name_H-M   'P 1'
#
loop_
_entity.id
_entity.type
_entity.pdbx_description
1 polymer ?
#
loop_
_entity_poly.entity_id
_entity_poly.type
_entity_poly.pdbx_seq_one_letter_code
_entity_poly.pdbx_strand_id
1 'polypeptide(L)'
;ISKIIESYLTWKLPLEKHGLKPDHPFHEDYASCQMAILPENFFSEANQGRIKFTKASKWWFYENGIEFDDDTKLEADVVICATGYDGKKKLEAILPQPFCNFLDYSGVAPLYRYASLYRGSSISFCYV
;
A
#
# COMPACT_ATOMS: atom_id res chain seq x y z
N ILE A 1 -17.30 -9.17 -7.50
CA ILE A 1 -17.05 -7.81 -6.96
C ILE A 1 -16.01 -7.18 -7.87
N SER A 2 -16.34 -6.19 -8.71
CA SER A 2 -15.36 -5.72 -9.72
C SER A 2 -15.65 -4.29 -10.20
N LYS A 3 -16.41 -4.07 -11.27
CA LYS A 3 -16.56 -2.72 -11.85
C LYS A 3 -17.48 -1.76 -11.07
N ILE A 4 -18.56 -2.26 -10.46
CA ILE A 4 -19.54 -1.41 -9.76
C ILE A 4 -18.91 -0.74 -8.53
N ILE A 5 -18.11 -1.48 -7.76
CA ILE A 5 -17.42 -0.94 -6.58
C ILE A 5 -16.34 0.05 -7.00
N GLU A 6 -15.58 -0.25 -8.05
CA GLU A 6 -14.62 0.68 -8.64
C GLU A 6 -15.27 1.98 -9.11
N SER A 7 -16.39 1.89 -9.84
CA SER A 7 -17.17 3.06 -10.26
C SER A 7 -17.70 3.84 -9.05
N TYR A 8 -18.20 3.15 -8.02
CA TYR A 8 -18.66 3.79 -6.79
C TYR A 8 -17.54 4.52 -6.05
N LEU A 9 -16.36 3.90 -5.89
CA LEU A 9 -15.22 4.50 -5.21
C LEU A 9 -14.67 5.70 -5.98
N THR A 10 -14.53 5.58 -7.29
CA THR A 10 -14.05 6.68 -8.15
C THR A 10 -15.06 7.83 -8.21
N TRP A 11 -16.37 7.53 -8.12
CA TRP A 11 -17.41 8.55 -8.04
C TRP A 11 -17.44 9.24 -6.66
N LYS A 12 -17.30 8.46 -5.57
CA LYS A 12 -17.41 8.97 -4.20
C LYS A 12 -16.16 9.70 -3.72
N LEU A 13 -14.99 9.26 -4.16
CA LEU A 13 -13.69 9.77 -3.71
C LEU A 13 -12.97 10.46 -4.87
N PRO A 14 -12.26 11.59 -4.64
CA PRO A 14 -11.56 12.33 -5.68
C PRO A 14 -10.22 11.66 -6.08
N LEU A 15 -10.22 10.34 -6.33
CA LEU A 15 -9.02 9.56 -6.61
C LEU A 15 -8.31 10.05 -7.87
N GLU A 16 -9.05 10.28 -8.96
CA GLU A 16 -8.49 10.76 -10.24
C GLU A 16 -7.88 12.16 -10.11
N LYS A 17 -8.55 13.07 -9.38
CA LYS A 17 -8.04 14.43 -9.12
C LYS A 17 -6.65 14.42 -8.50
N HIS A 18 -6.39 13.45 -7.63
CA HIS A 18 -5.14 13.33 -6.87
C HIS A 18 -4.18 12.28 -7.43
N GLY A 19 -4.47 11.68 -8.60
CA GLY A 19 -3.63 10.65 -9.20
C GLY A 19 -3.56 9.33 -8.39
N LEU A 20 -4.56 9.07 -7.55
CA LEU A 20 -4.64 7.91 -6.65
C LEU A 20 -5.43 6.73 -7.23
N LYS A 21 -5.91 6.84 -8.47
CA LYS A 21 -6.56 5.72 -9.15
C LYS A 21 -5.49 4.68 -9.51
N PRO A 22 -5.58 3.44 -9.04
CA PRO A 22 -4.68 2.36 -9.43
C PRO A 22 -4.73 2.10 -10.94
N ASP A 23 -3.60 1.67 -11.50
CA ASP A 23 -3.52 1.29 -12.92
C ASP A 23 -4.11 -0.11 -13.16
N HIS A 24 -4.19 -0.93 -12.11
CA HIS A 24 -4.77 -2.27 -12.14
C HIS A 24 -6.24 -2.28 -11.65
N PRO A 25 -7.02 -3.31 -11.99
CA PRO A 25 -8.41 -3.41 -11.56
C PRO A 25 -8.59 -3.52 -10.03
N PHE A 26 -9.51 -2.74 -9.45
CA PHE A 26 -9.74 -2.69 -7.99
C PHE A 26 -10.15 -4.02 -7.34
N HIS A 27 -10.65 -4.98 -8.12
CA HIS A 27 -11.02 -6.29 -7.57
C HIS A 27 -9.81 -7.09 -7.03
N GLU A 28 -8.61 -6.82 -7.54
CA GLU A 28 -7.37 -7.41 -7.06
C GLU A 28 -7.06 -6.91 -5.63
N ASP A 29 -7.25 -5.61 -5.37
CA ASP A 29 -7.07 -4.98 -4.05
C ASP A 29 -8.20 -5.33 -3.06
N TYR A 30 -9.41 -5.56 -3.56
CA TYR A 30 -10.52 -6.01 -2.74
C TYR A 30 -10.29 -7.45 -2.26
N ALA A 31 -9.76 -8.33 -3.13
CA ALA A 31 -9.44 -9.71 -2.78
C ALA A 31 -8.31 -9.82 -1.75
N SER A 32 -7.42 -8.82 -1.67
CA SER A 32 -6.32 -8.76 -0.70
C SER A 32 -6.70 -8.13 0.65
N CYS A 33 -7.97 -7.75 0.86
CA CYS A 33 -8.43 -6.99 2.02
C CYS A 33 -7.63 -5.70 2.28
N GLN A 34 -7.01 -5.10 1.26
CA GLN A 34 -6.30 -3.83 1.35
C GLN A 34 -7.24 -2.61 1.35
N MET A 35 -8.47 -2.77 1.86
CA MET A 35 -9.39 -1.65 2.01
C MET A 35 -8.84 -0.70 3.08
N ALA A 36 -8.20 0.38 2.63
CA ALA A 36 -7.73 1.44 3.49
C ALA A 36 -8.92 2.05 4.23
N ILE A 37 -8.84 2.08 5.56
CA ILE A 37 -9.67 2.97 6.37
C ILE A 37 -9.18 4.38 6.04
N LEU A 38 -9.99 5.13 5.29
CA LEU A 38 -9.67 6.52 4.98
C LEU A 38 -9.93 7.36 6.24
N PRO A 39 -8.93 8.10 6.76
CA PRO A 39 -9.15 9.01 7.87
C PRO A 39 -10.19 10.08 7.52
N GLU A 40 -10.92 10.55 8.52
CA GLU A 40 -11.78 11.73 8.35
C GLU A 40 -10.95 12.91 7.84
N ASN A 41 -11.54 13.72 6.95
CA ASN A 41 -10.92 14.90 6.34
C ASN A 41 -9.72 14.67 5.41
N PHE A 42 -9.26 13.44 5.18
CA PHE A 42 -8.07 13.16 4.34
C PHE A 42 -8.02 13.95 3.02
N PHE A 43 -9.09 13.90 2.23
CA PHE A 43 -9.15 14.65 0.95
C PHE A 43 -9.33 16.16 1.13
N SER A 44 -9.91 16.61 2.25
CA SER A 44 -9.98 18.03 2.58
C SER A 44 -8.58 18.59 2.81
N GLU A 45 -7.74 17.87 3.55
CA GLU A 45 -6.34 18.23 3.81
C GLU A 45 -5.52 18.23 2.51
N ALA A 46 -5.73 17.24 1.64
CA ALA A 46 -5.12 17.19 0.31
C ALA A 46 -5.55 18.37 -0.58
N ASN A 47 -6.83 18.74 -0.57
CA ASN A 47 -7.33 19.90 -1.29
C ASN A 47 -6.74 21.22 -0.79
N GLN A 48 -6.38 21.29 0.49
CA GLN A 48 -5.73 22.44 1.11
C GLN A 48 -4.21 22.45 0.91
N GLY A 49 -3.66 21.45 0.19
CA GLY A 49 -2.23 21.35 -0.11
C GLY A 49 -1.37 20.87 1.07
N ARG A 50 -1.99 20.43 2.17
CA ARG A 50 -1.28 19.88 3.33
C ARG A 50 -0.83 18.44 3.13
N ILE A 51 -1.49 17.72 2.22
CA ILE A 51 -1.05 16.40 1.77
C ILE A 51 -0.72 16.51 0.28
N LYS A 52 0.51 16.15 -0.09
CA LYS A 52 0.95 16.06 -1.48
C LYS A 52 1.17 14.60 -1.84
N PHE A 53 0.58 14.18 -2.95
CA PHE A 53 0.76 12.83 -3.47
C PHE A 53 1.84 12.83 -4.54
N THR A 54 2.83 11.97 -4.38
CA THR A 54 3.89 11.74 -5.35
C THR A 54 3.97 10.26 -5.67
N LYS A 55 3.78 9.90 -6.94
CA LYS A 55 3.96 8.53 -7.43
C LYS A 55 5.43 8.34 -7.79
N ALA A 56 6.19 7.71 -6.90
CA ALA A 56 7.61 7.45 -7.10
C ALA A 56 7.86 5.95 -7.32
N SER A 57 8.61 5.61 -8.38
CA SER A 57 8.96 4.22 -8.68
C SER A 57 10.19 3.76 -7.90
N LYS A 58 11.16 4.67 -7.73
CA LYS A 58 12.40 4.48 -7.00
C LYS A 58 12.74 5.77 -6.26
N TRP A 59 13.33 5.63 -5.09
CA TRP A 59 13.79 6.73 -4.26
C TRP A 59 14.87 6.24 -3.30
N TRP A 60 15.67 7.15 -2.76
CA TRP A 60 16.67 6.89 -1.73
C TRP A 60 16.81 8.08 -0.79
N PHE A 61 17.46 7.87 0.36
CA PHE A 61 17.75 8.94 1.29
C PHE A 61 18.96 9.76 0.81
N TYR A 62 18.90 11.06 1.06
CA TYR A 62 20.05 11.97 1.00
C TYR A 62 20.14 12.77 2.30
N GLU A 63 21.16 13.62 2.43
CA GLU A 63 21.47 14.33 3.68
C GLU A 63 20.28 15.07 4.31
N ASN A 64 19.39 15.66 3.49
CA ASN A 64 18.26 16.47 3.98
C ASN A 64 16.87 15.85 3.74
N GLY A 65 16.78 14.59 3.29
CA GLY A 65 15.48 13.97 3.02
C GLY A 65 15.52 12.82 2.02
N ILE A 66 14.63 12.85 1.02
CA ILE A 66 14.55 11.84 -0.05
C ILE A 66 14.79 12.41 -1.44
N GLU A 67 15.42 11.60 -2.29
CA GLU A 67 15.69 11.88 -3.71
C GLU A 67 15.01 10.81 -4.56
N PHE A 68 14.44 11.23 -5.69
CA PHE A 68 13.72 10.40 -6.64
C PHE A 68 14.60 10.04 -7.85
N ASP A 69 14.13 9.11 -8.69
CA ASP A 69 14.83 8.68 -9.89
C ASP A 69 14.92 9.73 -11.01
N ASP A 70 14.17 10.82 -10.90
CA ASP A 70 14.22 11.99 -11.78
C ASP A 70 15.09 13.14 -11.23
N ASP A 71 15.94 12.84 -10.24
CA ASP A 71 16.81 13.78 -9.52
C ASP A 71 16.05 14.85 -8.71
N THR A 72 14.72 14.75 -8.58
CA THR A 72 13.93 15.63 -7.73
C THR A 72 14.21 15.32 -6.25
N LYS A 73 14.39 16.36 -5.44
CA LYS A 73 14.63 16.26 -3.99
C LYS A 73 13.45 16.77 -3.19
N LEU A 74 13.12 16.06 -2.12
CA LEU A 74 12.17 16.47 -1.11
C LEU A 74 12.86 16.51 0.24
N GLU A 75 12.99 17.72 0.80
CA GLU A 75 13.44 17.90 2.17
C GLU A 75 12.39 17.36 3.14
N ALA A 76 12.84 16.65 4.18
CA ALA A 76 11.97 16.07 5.19
C ALA A 76 12.69 15.98 6.54
N ASP A 77 12.03 16.46 7.59
CA ASP A 77 12.52 16.29 8.97
C ASP A 77 12.31 14.84 9.46
N VAL A 78 11.24 14.18 8.99
CA VAL A 78 10.85 12.83 9.38
C VAL A 78 10.34 12.08 8.16
N VAL A 79 10.75 10.81 8.02
CA VAL A 79 10.25 9.90 6.98
C VAL A 79 9.63 8.68 7.65
N ILE A 80 8.36 8.40 7.34
CA ILE A 80 7.60 7.27 7.90
C ILE A 80 7.39 6.21 6.81
N CYS A 81 7.99 5.04 6.98
CA CYS A 81 7.82 3.90 6.06
C CYS A 81 6.56 3.09 6.38
N ALA A 82 5.42 3.48 5.81
CA ALA A 82 4.14 2.77 5.94
C ALA A 82 3.97 1.57 4.98
N THR A 83 5.03 0.78 4.75
CA THR A 83 5.08 -0.30 3.73
C THR A 83 4.53 -1.65 4.20
N GLY A 84 3.91 -1.71 5.39
CA GLY A 84 3.36 -2.94 5.96
C GLY A 84 4.44 -3.88 6.54
N TYR A 85 4.10 -5.17 6.64
CA TYR A 85 4.92 -6.20 7.27
C TYR A 85 5.05 -7.45 6.40
N ASP A 86 6.16 -8.18 6.54
CA ASP A 86 6.33 -9.50 5.93
C ASP A 86 5.55 -10.57 6.74
N GLY A 87 4.31 -10.82 6.30
CA GLY A 87 3.42 -11.78 6.94
C GLY A 87 3.97 -13.21 6.97
N LYS A 88 4.71 -13.63 5.95
CA LYS A 88 5.29 -15.00 5.89
C LYS A 88 6.34 -15.16 6.98
N LYS A 89 7.30 -14.24 7.06
CA LYS A 89 8.31 -14.25 8.14
C LYS A 89 7.69 -14.22 9.53
N LYS A 90 6.61 -13.44 9.70
CA LYS A 90 5.89 -13.37 10.97
C LYS A 90 5.25 -14.72 11.34
N LEU A 91 4.66 -15.43 10.38
CA LEU A 91 4.10 -16.76 10.63
C LEU A 91 5.19 -17.80 10.90
N GLU A 92 6.30 -17.77 10.17
CA GLU A 92 7.45 -18.65 10.39
C GLU A 92 8.06 -18.50 11.78
N ALA A 93 8.02 -17.28 12.35
CA ALA A 93 8.50 -17.02 13.71
C ALA A 93 7.57 -17.55 14.81
N ILE A 94 6.28 -17.75 14.52
CA ILE A 94 5.26 -18.18 15.50
C ILE A 94 5.01 -19.69 15.41
N LEU A 95 5.07 -20.26 14.20
CA LEU A 95 4.86 -21.69 14.00
C LEU A 95 6.13 -22.48 14.38
N PRO A 96 6.00 -23.54 15.21
CA PRO A 96 7.13 -24.42 15.49
C PRO A 96 7.41 -25.36 14.31
N GLN A 97 8.62 -25.90 14.23
CA GLN A 97 8.89 -27.02 13.32
C GLN A 97 8.08 -28.27 13.73
N PRO A 98 7.62 -29.10 12.77
CA PRO A 98 7.86 -29.03 11.33
C PRO A 98 6.84 -28.16 10.56
N PHE A 99 5.95 -27.45 11.26
CA PHE A 99 4.79 -26.82 10.63
C PHE A 99 5.13 -25.65 9.71
N CYS A 100 6.30 -25.02 9.86
CA CYS A 100 6.79 -24.00 8.92
C CYS A 100 6.92 -24.53 7.49
N ASN A 101 7.17 -25.83 7.29
CA ASN A 101 7.26 -26.42 5.96
C ASN A 101 5.93 -26.35 5.19
N PHE A 102 4.79 -26.22 5.88
CA PHE A 102 3.49 -26.02 5.24
C PHE A 102 3.29 -24.58 4.70
N LEU A 103 4.18 -23.65 5.05
CA LEU A 103 4.18 -22.27 4.54
C LEU A 103 5.02 -22.11 3.26
N ASP A 104 5.65 -23.17 2.75
CA ASP A 104 6.46 -23.10 1.54
C ASP A 104 5.60 -23.20 0.27
N TYR A 105 4.91 -22.10 -0.05
CA TYR A 105 4.11 -21.96 -1.26
C TYR A 105 4.64 -20.81 -2.13
N SER A 106 4.60 -20.98 -3.45
CA SER A 106 4.92 -19.95 -4.43
C SER A 106 3.66 -19.15 -4.78
N GLY A 107 3.24 -18.19 -3.94
CA GLY A 107 2.08 -17.35 -4.26
C GLY A 107 1.26 -16.86 -3.06
N VAL A 108 0.15 -17.54 -2.77
CA VAL A 108 -0.80 -17.20 -1.68
C VAL A 108 -0.88 -18.34 -0.67
N ALA A 109 -0.75 -18.04 0.63
CA ALA A 109 -0.85 -19.05 1.69
C ALA A 109 -2.30 -19.54 1.79
N PRO A 110 -2.60 -20.83 1.56
CA PRO A 110 -3.95 -21.30 1.81
C PRO A 110 -4.14 -21.48 3.33
N LEU A 111 -4.70 -20.46 4.00
CA LEU A 111 -5.12 -20.58 5.39
C LEU A 111 -6.64 -20.75 5.49
N TYR A 112 -7.06 -21.78 6.22
CA TYR A 112 -8.46 -22.14 6.41
C TYR A 112 -9.24 -21.00 7.09
N ARG A 113 -10.43 -20.65 6.54
CA ARG A 113 -11.30 -19.54 6.96
C ARG A 113 -10.69 -18.12 6.80
N TYR A 114 -10.16 -17.84 5.62
CA TYR A 114 -9.61 -16.51 5.23
C TYR A 114 -8.34 -16.10 5.95
N ALA A 115 -7.22 -16.74 5.63
CA ALA A 115 -5.95 -16.01 5.67
C ALA A 115 -5.10 -16.32 4.42
N SER A 116 -5.63 -15.94 3.27
CA SER A 116 -4.81 -15.82 2.06
C SER A 116 -3.82 -14.67 2.23
N LEU A 117 -2.56 -14.95 2.54
CA LEU A 117 -1.51 -13.93 2.56
C LEU A 117 -1.08 -13.64 1.11
N TYR A 118 -1.51 -12.48 0.60
CA TYR A 118 -1.06 -11.97 -0.70
C TYR A 118 0.28 -11.27 -0.59
N ARG A 119 1.15 -11.49 -1.57
CA ARG A 119 2.38 -10.72 -1.76
C ARG A 119 1.99 -9.35 -2.32
N GLY A 120 1.79 -8.37 -1.44
CA GLY A 120 1.41 -7.03 -1.85
C GLY A 120 2.54 -6.35 -2.62
N SER A 121 2.23 -5.86 -3.82
CA SER A 121 3.00 -4.78 -4.45
C SER A 121 2.84 -3.55 -3.58
N SER A 122 3.93 -3.05 -2.99
CA SER A 122 3.88 -1.88 -2.12
C SER A 122 3.46 -0.65 -2.91
N ILE A 123 2.29 -0.09 -2.61
CA ILE A 123 2.02 1.33 -2.89
C ILE A 123 2.67 2.09 -1.74
N SER A 124 3.87 2.60 -2.00
CA SER A 124 4.59 3.45 -1.06
C SER A 124 3.87 4.80 -1.00
N PHE A 125 3.08 5.02 0.05
CA PHE A 125 2.66 6.36 0.44
C PHE A 125 3.76 6.94 1.31
N CYS A 126 4.58 7.84 0.76
CA CYS A 126 5.38 8.74 1.59
C CYS A 126 4.42 9.76 2.19
N TYR A 127 4.14 9.66 3.48
CA TYR A 127 3.68 10.80 4.25
C TYR A 127 4.93 11.60 4.62
N VAL A 128 5.09 12.77 4.00
CA VAL A 128 5.99 13.83 4.46
C VAL A 128 5.13 14.87 5.16
#